data_AF-A0A7R9R0V7-F1
#
_entry.id   AF-A0A7R9R0V7-F1
#
_cell.length_a   1.000
_cell.length_b   1.000
_cell.length_c   1.000
_cell.angle_alpha   90.00
_cell.angle_beta   90.00
_cell.angle_gamma   90.00
#
_symmetry.space_group_name_H-M   'P 1'
#
loop_
_entity.id
_entity.type
_entity.pdbx_description
1 polymer ?
#
loop_
_entity_poly.entity_id
_entity_poly.type
_entity_poly.pdbx_seq_one_letter_code
_entity_poly.pdbx_strand_id
1 'polypeptide(L)'
;MIKQSSLLKWAQNGNKNLNNMKSSSKNNWIHPPEALTRGHVAYLVKFLGNTDVDQPKGIEVVKEGIRKLKFNQHIKRAEGIK
;
A
#
# COMPACT_ATOMS: atom_id res chain seq x y z
N MET A 1 32.43 -16.09 17.92
CA MET A 1 31.40 -17.01 17.37
C MET A 1 30.04 -16.32 17.50
N ILE A 2 29.52 -15.74 16.41
CA ILE A 2 28.25 -15.01 16.41
C ILE A 2 27.19 -15.98 15.87
N LYS A 3 26.21 -16.34 16.71
CA LYS A 3 25.08 -17.19 16.33
C LYS A 3 24.26 -16.45 15.27
N GLN A 4 24.25 -16.96 14.05
CA GLN A 4 23.37 -16.51 12.98
C GLN A 4 21.94 -16.87 13.38
N SER A 5 21.15 -15.87 13.80
CA SER A 5 19.72 -16.03 14.02
C SER A 5 19.05 -16.34 12.67
N SER A 6 18.50 -17.54 12.55
CA SER A 6 17.71 -17.98 11.40
C SER A 6 16.51 -17.04 11.22
N LEU A 7 16.56 -16.27 10.13
CA LEU A 7 15.43 -15.46 9.66
C LEU A 7 14.21 -16.38 9.50
N LEU A 8 13.13 -16.07 10.22
CA LEU A 8 11.85 -16.76 10.11
C LEU A 8 11.34 -16.65 8.67
N LYS A 9 11.42 -17.76 7.93
CA LYS A 9 10.72 -17.95 6.66
C LYS A 9 9.24 -18.11 6.98
N TRP A 10 8.46 -17.04 6.78
CA TRP A 10 7.01 -17.12 6.85
C TRP A 10 6.49 -18.02 5.72
N ALA A 11 6.17 -19.25 6.11
CA ALA A 11 5.17 -20.16 5.53
C ALA A 11 4.95 -20.11 4.01
N GLN A 12 5.81 -20.82 3.27
CA GLN A 12 5.39 -21.50 2.05
C GLN A 12 4.52 -22.72 2.43
N ASN A 13 3.29 -22.50 2.88
CA ASN A 13 2.32 -23.59 2.93
C ASN A 13 0.88 -23.05 2.98
N GLY A 14 0.21 -23.08 1.83
CA GLY A 14 -1.18 -22.66 1.72
C GLY A 14 -1.64 -22.41 0.29
N ASN A 15 -1.33 -23.31 -0.66
CA ASN A 15 -2.01 -23.26 -1.96
C ASN A 15 -2.23 -24.67 -2.53
N LYS A 16 -3.16 -25.40 -1.89
CA LYS A 16 -3.78 -26.62 -2.44
C LYS A 16 -5.26 -26.38 -2.79
N ASN A 17 -5.60 -25.23 -3.35
CA ASN A 17 -6.88 -25.02 -4.03
C ASN A 17 -6.75 -23.95 -5.13
N LEU A 18 -5.93 -24.26 -6.14
CA LEU A 18 -5.86 -23.48 -7.39
C LEU A 18 -6.68 -24.16 -8.51
N ASN A 19 -7.83 -24.75 -8.19
CA ASN A 19 -8.67 -25.44 -9.17
C ASN A 19 -10.13 -24.98 -9.09
N ASN A 20 -10.39 -23.68 -9.29
CA ASN A 20 -11.57 -23.18 -10.01
C ASN A 20 -11.59 -21.64 -10.02
N MET A 21 -10.94 -21.01 -11.00
CA MET A 21 -11.38 -19.67 -11.44
C MET A 21 -10.91 -19.38 -12.87
N LYS A 22 -11.42 -20.18 -13.82
CA LYS A 22 -11.47 -19.80 -15.24
C LYS A 22 -12.89 -19.33 -15.55
N SER A 23 -13.18 -18.06 -15.32
CA SER A 23 -14.12 -17.30 -16.15
C SER A 23 -13.92 -15.79 -15.97
N SER A 24 -13.86 -15.10 -17.11
CA SER A 24 -14.01 -13.64 -17.31
C SER A 24 -13.02 -12.68 -16.61
N SER A 25 -12.19 -12.06 -17.44
CA SER A 25 -11.42 -10.85 -17.16
C SER A 25 -12.20 -9.72 -16.45
N LYS A 26 -11.45 -8.87 -15.71
CA LYS A 26 -11.64 -7.41 -15.48
C LYS A 26 -11.89 -6.88 -14.06
N ASN A 27 -11.58 -7.58 -12.97
CA ASN A 27 -11.48 -6.89 -11.66
C ASN A 27 -10.31 -7.43 -10.85
N ASN A 28 -9.23 -6.65 -10.72
CA ASN A 28 -8.04 -6.92 -9.89
C ASN A 28 -8.33 -6.82 -8.37
N TRP A 29 -9.60 -6.91 -7.98
CA TRP A 29 -10.02 -6.80 -6.61
C TRP A 29 -9.94 -8.18 -5.95
N ILE A 30 -9.11 -8.30 -4.92
CA ILE A 30 -8.81 -9.58 -4.24
C ILE A 30 -9.78 -9.94 -3.12
N HIS A 31 -10.64 -9.00 -2.71
CA HIS A 31 -11.59 -9.18 -1.62
C HIS A 31 -13.01 -9.38 -2.16
N PRO A 32 -13.89 -10.08 -1.42
CA PRO A 32 -15.31 -10.08 -1.78
C PRO A 32 -15.93 -8.68 -1.60
N PRO A 33 -17.00 -8.31 -2.34
CA PRO A 33 -17.69 -7.02 -2.19
C PRO A 33 -18.15 -6.74 -0.76
N GLU A 34 -18.55 -7.78 -0.04
CA GLU A 34 -18.99 -7.74 1.36
C GLU A 34 -17.93 -7.20 2.32
N ALA A 35 -16.64 -7.30 1.97
CA ALA A 35 -15.55 -6.78 2.79
C ALA A 35 -15.57 -5.25 2.88
N LEU A 36 -16.13 -4.55 1.87
CA LEU A 36 -16.29 -3.10 1.88
C LEU A 36 -17.54 -2.66 2.66
N THR A 37 -18.61 -3.46 2.64
CA THR A 37 -19.90 -3.11 3.23
C THR A 37 -19.98 -3.40 4.73
N ARG A 38 -19.40 -4.52 5.21
CA ARG A 38 -19.53 -4.98 6.61
C ARG A 38 -18.23 -4.93 7.42
N GLY A 39 -17.11 -4.61 6.78
CA GLY A 39 -15.78 -4.76 7.39
C GLY A 39 -14.87 -3.55 7.17
N HIS A 40 -13.61 -3.71 7.58
CA HIS A 40 -12.50 -2.82 7.23
C HIS A 40 -11.40 -3.65 6.57
N VAL A 41 -10.75 -3.08 5.54
CA VAL A 41 -9.60 -3.71 4.87
C VAL A 41 -8.35 -2.92 5.23
N ALA A 42 -7.52 -3.50 6.09
CA ALA A 42 -6.29 -2.86 6.55
C ALA A 42 -5.10 -3.20 5.64
N TYR A 43 -4.30 -2.17 5.33
CA TYR A 43 -3.04 -2.31 4.63
C TYR A 43 -1.94 -1.60 5.41
N LEU A 44 -0.77 -2.23 5.51
CA LEU A 44 0.41 -1.56 6.02
C LEU A 44 0.98 -0.66 4.92
N VAL A 45 1.01 0.65 5.18
CA VAL A 45 1.49 1.65 4.22
C VAL A 45 2.41 2.66 4.90
N LYS A 46 3.23 3.34 4.10
CA LYS A 46 4.01 4.50 4.57
C LYS A 46 3.22 5.77 4.32
N PHE A 47 2.75 6.40 5.40
CA PHE A 47 2.07 7.69 5.30
C PHE A 47 3.09 8.82 5.06
N LEU A 48 2.89 9.60 3.99
CA LEU A 48 3.78 10.72 3.63
C LEU A 48 3.39 12.05 4.28
N GLY A 49 2.11 12.21 4.64
CA GLY A 49 1.54 13.46 5.13
C GLY A 49 0.28 13.86 4.38
N ASN A 50 -0.22 15.05 4.69
CA ASN A 50 -1.32 15.71 4.00
C ASN A 50 -0.84 17.06 3.42
N THR A 51 -1.55 17.55 2.42
CA THR A 51 -1.31 18.86 1.81
C THR A 51 -2.65 19.41 1.35
N ASP A 52 -2.83 20.72 1.51
CA ASP A 52 -4.02 21.39 1.00
C ASP A 52 -3.99 21.48 -0.52
N VAL A 53 -5.17 21.41 -1.14
CA VAL A 53 -5.37 21.42 -2.58
C VAL A 53 -6.55 22.29 -2.96
N ASP A 54 -6.49 22.92 -4.12
CA ASP A 54 -7.50 23.90 -4.56
C ASP A 54 -8.79 23.25 -5.08
N GLN A 55 -8.69 22.05 -5.65
CA GLN A 55 -9.81 21.35 -6.28
C GLN A 55 -10.11 20.04 -5.54
N PRO A 56 -11.39 19.65 -5.41
CA PRO A 56 -11.77 18.41 -4.74
C PRO A 56 -11.41 17.16 -5.55
N LYS A 57 -11.21 17.28 -6.86
CA LYS A 57 -10.94 16.17 -7.79
C LYS A 57 -10.01 16.62 -8.91
N GLY A 58 -9.31 15.67 -9.52
CA GLY A 58 -8.47 15.90 -10.69
C GLY A 58 -7.12 15.21 -10.55
N ILE A 59 -6.71 14.49 -11.60
CA ILE A 59 -5.46 13.74 -11.57
C ILE A 59 -4.23 14.66 -11.47
N GLU A 60 -4.30 15.86 -12.06
CA GLU A 60 -3.19 16.80 -12.02
C GLU A 60 -2.96 17.34 -10.62
N VAL A 61 -4.05 17.67 -9.91
CA VAL A 61 -4.00 18.14 -8.51
C VAL A 61 -3.42 17.05 -7.60
N VAL A 62 -3.81 15.79 -7.80
CA VAL A 62 -3.24 14.66 -7.05
C VAL A 62 -1.75 14.48 -7.34
N LYS A 63 -1.33 14.57 -8.61
CA LYS A 63 0.09 14.47 -8.99
C LYS A 63 0.93 15.57 -8.36
N GLU A 64 0.43 16.81 -8.39
CA GLU A 64 1.10 17.96 -7.79
C GLU A 64 1.21 17.80 -6.27
N GLY A 65 0.12 17.40 -5.59
CA GLY A 65 0.12 17.14 -4.15
C GLY A 65 1.13 16.07 -3.75
N ILE A 66 1.19 14.95 -4.48
CA ILE A 66 2.19 13.90 -4.25
C ILE A 66 3.62 14.43 -4.46
N ARG A 67 3.84 15.27 -5.50
CA ARG A 67 5.15 15.86 -5.79
C ARG A 67 5.61 16.76 -4.64
N LYS A 68 4.73 17.63 -4.14
CA LYS A 68 4.98 18.50 -2.96
C LYS A 68 5.33 17.67 -1.72
N LEU A 69 4.54 16.63 -1.42
CA LEU A 69 4.79 15.76 -0.26
C LEU A 69 6.13 15.02 -0.34
N LYS A 70 6.48 14.48 -1.51
CA LYS A 70 7.77 13.80 -1.71
C LYS A 70 8.95 14.76 -1.56
N PHE A 71 8.83 15.98 -2.10
CA PHE A 71 9.86 17.00 -1.96
C PHE A 71 10.06 17.39 -0.50
N ASN A 72 8.97 17.68 0.23
CA ASN A 72 9.05 18.01 1.66
C ASN A 72 9.67 16.86 2.48
N GLN A 73 9.39 15.60 2.14
CA GLN A 73 10.03 14.46 2.77
C GLN A 73 11.54 14.41 2.50
N HIS A 74 11.98 14.74 1.28
CA HIS A 74 13.39 14.81 0.96
C HIS A 74 14.09 15.93 1.75
N ILE A 75 13.46 17.10 1.89
CA ILE A 75 13.97 18.20 2.69
C ILE A 75 14.10 17.80 4.16
N LYS A 76 13.04 17.28 4.79
CA LYS A 76 13.08 16.81 6.18
C LYS A 76 14.18 15.78 6.41
N ARG A 77 14.36 14.86 5.47
CA ARG A 77 15.43 13.87 5.52
C ARG A 77 16.82 14.50 5.41
N ALA A 78 16.99 15.50 4.55
CA ALA A 78 18.25 16.23 4.38
C ALA A 78 18.59 17.06 5.63
N GLU A 79 17.57 17.60 6.32
CA GLU A 79 17.70 18.32 7.60
C GLU A 79 17.98 17.38 8.81
N GLY A 80 18.08 16.07 8.57
CA GLY A 80 18.38 15.09 9.62
C GLY A 80 17.21 14.74 10.54
N ILE A 81 16.02 15.26 10.24
CA ILE A 81 14.78 14.95 10.95
C ILE A 81 14.27 13.61 10.40
N LYS A 82 14.46 12.54 11.18
CA LYS A 82 13.95 11.19 10.86
C LYS A 82 12.46 11.06 11.15
#